data_AF-A0A3B9T2R0-F1
#
_entry.id   AF-A0A3B9T2R0-F1
#
_cell.length_a   1.000
_cell.length_b   1.000
_cell.length_c   1.000
_cell.angle_alpha   90.00
_cell.angle_beta   90.00
_cell.angle_gamma   90.00
#
_symmetry.space_group_name_H-M   'P 1'
#
loop_
_entity.id
_entity.type
_entity.pdbx_description
1 polymer ?
#
loop_
_entity_poly.entity_id
_entity_poly.type
_entity_poly.pdbx_seq_one_letter_code
_entity_poly.pdbx_strand_id
1 'polypeptide(L)'
;AEAYAASSGKTFIPLDSTAVTTTTTAAVTTTTLTTTTTTTTAVTTTEPAKQEPFRYGLDEWGFINDRDLLGVRDGKKYSYYLSDEDYNTMMSMLSDTEKEQIRKRMESPVYGYCYGMSVSSILGYYGAFRPSDLVSSTSHLAEIDKDNISDAVRSAVNYYQLMQYTKAIAQVTRATEGAADEKKLKPLIEALDAGKPAVLGYVYQGQGDNKIGHAVVAYDISHEAGSIPISNTENFIFDVCIRIYDNQAPSYQSHSQDLYINTNKWLWCIPMTDNPSEYSKLAVMNHSAHHSGSVTLVLTEPEIMNCCGLFGGKKPDSDDPNFKYDRACVRYVPLNGLSNHGALEKSPDGTLNAAAGIGNIRFSADMNADETIDERLAYIDSDVGFYLTPGTAQAMSMSMEYEHYLMSAKADQSEKMLFTPDAEIECKNTSGAYEMEMVIDREARAVDWHKITVSGRNGGNLKMQLEQGGKGIILSGDNLKNVAVRANTYDNEAKRTFTADYGSVRIYEIDEKTVGIAADTDGDGVYETEIPADTERQKGDADGDGKVTNKDAQMVLVAYTDSLGSGVVDLPEAAFNAADVDGDGKVGAGDAQYILIYYTENTIAGNPKTWEDLLGQ
;
A
#
# COMPACT_ATOMS: atom_id res chain seq x y z
N ALA A 1 -29.08 17.11 -21.97
CA ALA A 1 -28.08 16.56 -22.90
C ALA A 1 -28.03 17.30 -24.23
N GLU A 2 -29.07 18.01 -24.68
CA GLU A 2 -29.05 18.90 -25.85
C GLU A 2 -28.81 20.39 -25.53
N ALA A 3 -28.03 20.70 -24.48
CA ALA A 3 -27.69 22.09 -24.13
C ALA A 3 -26.23 22.25 -23.69
N TYR A 4 -25.31 21.44 -24.25
CA TYR A 4 -23.87 21.55 -23.98
C TYR A 4 -23.01 21.37 -25.24
N ALA A 5 -23.57 21.66 -26.43
CA ALA A 5 -22.89 21.51 -27.72
C ALA A 5 -22.83 22.83 -28.52
N ALA A 6 -22.57 23.95 -27.83
CA ALA A 6 -22.40 25.25 -28.48
C ALA A 6 -21.35 26.12 -27.76
N SER A 7 -20.09 25.68 -27.73
CA SER A 7 -18.95 26.59 -27.43
C SER A 7 -17.57 26.12 -27.90
N SER A 8 -17.38 24.92 -28.45
CA SER A 8 -16.10 24.50 -29.01
C SER A 8 -16.09 24.67 -30.53
N GLY A 9 -15.56 25.79 -31.00
CA GLY A 9 -15.38 26.11 -32.43
C GLY A 9 -14.41 25.17 -33.15
N LYS A 10 -14.83 23.93 -33.39
CA LYS A 10 -14.11 22.95 -34.23
C LYS A 10 -15.00 22.56 -35.41
N THR A 11 -14.57 23.02 -36.59
CA THR A 11 -15.20 22.74 -37.89
C THR A 11 -14.88 21.31 -38.31
N PHE A 12 -15.91 20.49 -38.56
CA PHE A 12 -15.76 19.19 -39.22
C PHE A 12 -16.05 19.34 -40.73
N ILE A 13 -15.15 18.83 -41.56
CA ILE A 13 -15.28 18.76 -43.02
C ILE A 13 -16.21 17.58 -43.37
N PRO A 14 -17.28 17.77 -44.17
CA PRO A 14 -18.14 16.67 -44.59
C PRO A 14 -17.50 15.90 -45.75
N LEU A 15 -17.53 14.56 -45.67
CA LEU A 15 -17.21 13.67 -46.80
C LEU A 15 -18.48 13.44 -47.63
N ASP A 16 -18.37 13.78 -48.91
CA ASP A 16 -19.42 13.79 -49.92
C ASP A 16 -20.15 12.45 -50.09
N SER A 17 -21.47 12.57 -50.18
CA SER A 17 -22.36 11.55 -50.73
C SER A 17 -22.27 11.52 -52.25
N THR A 18 -22.04 10.34 -52.84
CA THR A 18 -22.50 10.07 -54.22
C THR A 18 -23.40 8.84 -54.23
N ALA A 19 -24.67 9.07 -54.55
CA ALA A 19 -25.64 8.04 -54.86
C ALA A 19 -25.49 7.63 -56.32
N VAL A 20 -25.41 6.32 -56.59
CA VAL A 20 -25.70 5.74 -57.91
C VAL A 20 -26.64 4.56 -57.71
N THR A 21 -27.79 4.62 -58.38
CA THR A 21 -28.87 3.63 -58.36
C THR A 21 -28.78 2.75 -59.60
N THR A 22 -28.72 1.41 -59.47
CA THR A 22 -29.32 0.51 -60.49
C THR A 22 -29.58 -0.90 -59.95
N THR A 23 -30.88 -1.21 -59.84
CA THR A 23 -31.62 -2.44 -60.16
C THR A 23 -30.99 -3.83 -59.95
N THR A 24 -31.55 -4.60 -59.01
CA THR A 24 -31.35 -6.06 -58.91
C THR A 24 -32.67 -6.79 -59.12
N THR A 25 -32.69 -7.66 -60.14
CA THR A 25 -33.73 -8.62 -60.48
C THR A 25 -33.83 -9.73 -59.42
N ALA A 26 -35.05 -10.11 -59.06
CA ALA A 26 -35.32 -11.20 -58.13
C ALA A 26 -34.94 -12.58 -58.72
N ALA A 27 -34.22 -13.38 -57.95
CA ALA A 27 -34.20 -14.85 -58.11
C ALA A 27 -34.03 -15.52 -56.73
N VAL A 28 -34.92 -16.48 -56.50
CA VAL A 28 -35.09 -17.30 -55.31
C VAL A 28 -33.82 -18.08 -55.00
N THR A 29 -33.35 -18.02 -53.75
CA THR A 29 -32.46 -19.04 -53.18
C THR A 29 -33.08 -19.52 -51.88
N THR A 30 -33.37 -20.82 -51.84
CA THR A 30 -33.83 -21.55 -50.67
C THR A 30 -32.72 -21.58 -49.62
N THR A 31 -32.90 -20.86 -48.51
CA THR A 31 -31.99 -20.97 -47.36
C THR A 31 -32.59 -21.98 -46.38
N THR A 32 -31.92 -23.12 -46.28
CA THR A 32 -32.10 -24.12 -45.24
C THR A 32 -31.95 -23.44 -43.88
N LEU A 33 -33.00 -23.49 -43.05
CA LEU A 33 -32.91 -23.17 -41.62
C LEU A 33 -32.08 -24.27 -40.95
N THR A 34 -30.77 -24.04 -40.85
CA THR A 34 -29.96 -24.75 -39.87
C THR A 34 -30.30 -24.12 -38.53
N THR A 35 -31.15 -24.80 -37.76
CA THR A 35 -31.39 -24.50 -36.35
C THR A 35 -30.07 -24.71 -35.61
N THR A 36 -29.26 -23.66 -35.51
CA THR A 36 -28.18 -23.64 -34.54
C THR A 36 -28.86 -23.55 -33.19
N THR A 37 -28.96 -24.69 -32.52
CA THR A 37 -29.30 -24.76 -31.10
C THR A 37 -28.21 -23.99 -30.36
N THR A 38 -28.45 -22.71 -30.10
CA THR A 38 -27.71 -21.99 -29.08
C THR A 38 -28.07 -22.68 -27.78
N THR A 39 -27.19 -23.57 -27.31
CA THR A 39 -27.21 -24.03 -25.94
C THR A 39 -26.91 -22.80 -25.10
N THR A 40 -27.94 -22.04 -24.77
CA THR A 40 -27.92 -21.16 -23.62
C THR A 40 -27.77 -22.11 -22.45
N THR A 41 -26.53 -22.35 -22.02
CA THR A 41 -26.29 -22.86 -20.69
C THR A 41 -26.82 -21.77 -19.79
N ALA A 42 -28.09 -21.89 -19.40
CA ALA A 42 -28.59 -21.25 -18.21
C ALA A 42 -27.63 -21.73 -17.12
N VAL A 43 -26.70 -20.86 -16.73
CA VAL A 43 -26.06 -20.97 -15.42
C VAL A 43 -27.22 -20.86 -14.47
N THR A 44 -27.72 -22.02 -14.09
CA THR A 44 -28.59 -22.14 -12.94
C THR A 44 -27.63 -21.85 -11.82
N THR A 45 -27.57 -20.59 -11.38
CA THR A 45 -27.15 -20.29 -10.03
C THR A 45 -28.15 -21.02 -9.16
N THR A 46 -27.84 -22.28 -8.84
CA THR A 46 -28.42 -22.92 -7.67
C THR A 46 -28.04 -22.01 -6.53
N GLU A 47 -29.01 -21.23 -6.07
CA GLU A 47 -28.98 -20.66 -4.73
C GLU A 47 -28.49 -21.81 -3.83
N PRO A 48 -27.32 -21.67 -3.17
CA PRO A 48 -26.81 -22.74 -2.34
C PRO A 48 -27.92 -23.08 -1.35
N ALA A 49 -28.29 -24.36 -1.28
CA ALA A 49 -29.29 -24.85 -0.34
C ALA A 49 -29.00 -24.22 1.02
N LYS A 50 -30.01 -23.62 1.65
CA LYS A 50 -29.91 -22.92 2.95
C LYS A 50 -28.90 -23.67 3.82
N GLN A 51 -27.69 -23.12 3.93
CA GLN A 51 -26.67 -23.72 4.79
C GLN A 51 -27.30 -23.79 6.18
N GLU A 52 -27.03 -24.89 6.90
CA GLU A 52 -27.33 -24.95 8.32
C GLU A 52 -26.80 -23.66 8.95
N PRO A 53 -27.52 -23.02 9.90
CA PRO A 53 -27.09 -21.75 10.47
C PRO A 53 -25.69 -21.88 11.06
N PHE A 54 -24.89 -20.81 11.06
CA PHE A 54 -23.57 -20.83 11.68
C PHE A 54 -23.67 -21.34 13.13
N ARG A 55 -22.88 -22.37 13.45
CA ARG A 55 -22.99 -23.10 14.72
C ARG A 55 -21.87 -22.66 15.65
N TYR A 56 -22.22 -21.76 16.56
CA TYR A 56 -21.37 -21.43 17.70
C TYR A 56 -20.94 -22.71 18.44
N GLY A 57 -19.65 -22.81 18.77
CA GLY A 57 -19.02 -24.01 19.33
C GLY A 57 -18.65 -25.11 18.33
N LEU A 58 -18.88 -24.93 17.02
CA LEU A 58 -18.42 -25.86 15.97
C LEU A 58 -17.66 -25.13 14.85
N ASP A 59 -18.22 -24.03 14.37
CA ASP A 59 -17.70 -23.28 13.21
C ASP A 59 -16.74 -22.14 13.64
N GLU A 60 -16.36 -22.11 14.93
CA GLU A 60 -15.39 -21.18 15.53
C GLU A 60 -14.04 -21.85 15.79
N TRP A 61 -12.94 -21.08 15.88
CA TRP A 61 -11.66 -21.63 16.29
C TRP A 61 -11.64 -22.00 17.78
N GLY A 62 -11.11 -23.18 18.11
CA GLY A 62 -10.94 -23.66 19.49
C GLY A 62 -9.78 -23.01 20.28
N PHE A 63 -9.17 -21.96 19.74
CA PHE A 63 -8.10 -21.19 20.38
C PHE A 63 -8.34 -19.69 20.25
N ILE A 64 -7.66 -18.91 21.11
CA ILE A 64 -7.80 -17.45 21.16
C ILE A 64 -6.83 -16.78 20.17
N ASN A 65 -7.11 -15.52 19.82
CA ASN A 65 -6.22 -14.61 19.12
C ASN A 65 -4.88 -14.43 19.87
N ASP A 66 -3.95 -15.34 19.66
CA ASP A 66 -2.71 -15.41 20.41
C ASP A 66 -1.50 -15.26 19.49
N ARG A 67 -0.67 -14.24 19.78
CA ARG A 67 0.50 -13.90 19.00
C ARG A 67 1.64 -14.89 19.12
N ASP A 68 1.71 -15.61 20.24
CA ASP A 68 2.69 -16.67 20.44
C ASP A 68 2.29 -17.97 19.72
N LEU A 69 0.98 -18.20 19.51
CA LEU A 69 0.49 -19.39 18.79
C LEU A 69 0.58 -19.25 17.27
N LEU A 70 0.19 -18.08 16.76
CA LEU A 70 0.04 -17.83 15.32
C LEU A 70 1.22 -17.08 14.69
N GLY A 71 2.03 -16.40 15.50
CA GLY A 71 3.06 -15.47 15.05
C GLY A 71 4.49 -15.94 15.28
N VAL A 72 4.85 -17.13 14.80
CA VAL A 72 6.22 -17.65 14.94
C VAL A 72 6.77 -18.03 13.57
N ARG A 73 7.81 -17.33 13.13
CA ARG A 73 8.55 -17.64 11.89
C ARG A 73 10.03 -17.73 12.21
N ASP A 74 10.68 -18.85 11.86
CA ASP A 74 12.12 -19.06 12.06
C ASP A 74 12.61 -18.76 13.49
N GLY A 75 11.78 -19.04 14.50
CA GLY A 75 12.06 -18.75 15.90
C GLY A 75 11.86 -17.29 16.32
N LYS A 76 11.53 -16.38 15.40
CA LYS A 76 11.13 -15.00 15.68
C LYS A 76 9.65 -14.94 16.02
N LYS A 77 9.35 -14.48 17.24
CA LYS A 77 7.98 -14.19 17.68
C LYS A 77 7.42 -12.95 17.00
N TYR A 78 6.10 -12.85 16.97
CA TYR A 78 5.33 -11.72 16.44
C TYR A 78 5.57 -11.44 14.96
N SER A 79 5.78 -12.50 14.18
CA SER A 79 6.03 -12.43 12.73
C SER A 79 4.95 -13.19 11.97
N TYR A 80 4.59 -12.72 10.78
CA TYR A 80 3.67 -13.44 9.91
C TYR A 80 4.29 -14.76 9.48
N TYR A 81 3.55 -15.86 9.63
CA TYR A 81 3.95 -17.18 9.17
C TYR A 81 3.14 -17.56 7.93
N LEU A 82 3.82 -17.83 6.82
CA LEU A 82 3.26 -18.47 5.63
C LEU A 82 4.19 -19.60 5.21
N SER A 83 3.63 -20.73 4.78
CA SER A 83 4.43 -21.73 4.08
C SER A 83 4.94 -21.14 2.75
N ASP A 84 6.03 -21.69 2.21
CA ASP A 84 6.56 -21.23 0.91
C ASP A 84 5.51 -21.39 -0.20
N GLU A 85 4.72 -22.46 -0.17
CA GLU A 85 3.64 -22.72 -1.13
C GLU A 85 2.54 -21.67 -1.04
N ASP A 86 2.08 -21.35 0.18
CA ASP A 86 1.01 -20.37 0.39
C ASP A 86 1.48 -18.95 0.11
N TYR A 87 2.73 -18.62 0.45
CA TYR A 87 3.36 -17.34 0.09
C TYR A 87 3.41 -17.17 -1.42
N ASN A 88 3.92 -18.17 -2.14
CA ASN A 88 4.00 -18.13 -3.61
C ASN A 88 2.61 -18.06 -4.24
N THR A 89 1.64 -18.78 -3.69
CA THR A 89 0.23 -18.72 -4.11
C THR A 89 -0.32 -17.31 -3.97
N MET A 90 -0.15 -16.68 -2.81
CA MET A 90 -0.55 -15.28 -2.57
C MET A 90 0.10 -14.34 -3.57
N MET A 91 1.44 -14.36 -3.64
CA MET A 91 2.19 -13.45 -4.50
C MET A 91 1.79 -13.64 -5.98
N SER A 92 1.47 -14.84 -6.44
CA SER A 92 1.08 -15.07 -7.84
C SER A 92 -0.24 -14.40 -8.25
N MET A 93 -1.15 -14.17 -7.31
CA MET A 93 -2.50 -13.64 -7.58
C MET A 93 -2.59 -12.11 -7.43
N LEU A 94 -1.67 -11.51 -6.67
CA LEU A 94 -1.68 -10.09 -6.34
C LEU A 94 -1.08 -9.21 -7.45
N SER A 95 -1.53 -7.96 -7.52
CA SER A 95 -0.89 -6.92 -8.33
C SER A 95 0.51 -6.58 -7.80
N ASP A 96 1.34 -5.89 -8.59
CA ASP A 96 2.70 -5.54 -8.17
C ASP A 96 2.70 -4.57 -6.99
N THR A 97 1.77 -3.61 -6.97
CA THR A 97 1.58 -2.72 -5.82
C THR A 97 1.11 -3.48 -4.57
N GLU A 98 0.22 -4.47 -4.71
CA GLU A 98 -0.26 -5.28 -3.59
C GLU A 98 0.85 -6.16 -3.01
N LYS A 99 1.68 -6.78 -3.88
CA LYS A 99 2.84 -7.55 -3.43
C LYS A 99 3.79 -6.71 -2.60
N GLU A 100 4.08 -5.48 -3.02
CA GLU A 100 4.95 -4.58 -2.26
C GLU A 100 4.35 -4.23 -0.89
N GLN A 101 3.04 -3.97 -0.84
CA GLN A 101 2.32 -3.73 0.42
C GLN A 101 2.40 -4.93 1.36
N ILE A 102 2.15 -6.13 0.85
CA ILE A 102 2.23 -7.35 1.66
C ILE A 102 3.66 -7.59 2.16
N ARG A 103 4.69 -7.40 1.33
CA ARG A 103 6.09 -7.54 1.75
C ARG A 103 6.44 -6.56 2.88
N LYS A 104 6.13 -5.27 2.72
CA LYS A 104 6.32 -4.25 3.76
C LYS A 104 5.59 -4.62 5.06
N ARG A 105 4.37 -5.18 4.95
CA ARG A 105 3.62 -5.63 6.13
C ARG A 105 4.23 -6.85 6.79
N MET A 106 4.73 -7.82 6.03
CA MET A 106 5.38 -9.03 6.54
C MET A 106 6.68 -8.74 7.30
N GLU A 107 7.34 -7.62 7.01
CA GLU A 107 8.53 -7.13 7.74
C GLU A 107 8.17 -6.49 9.09
N SER A 108 6.92 -6.05 9.26
CA SER A 108 6.42 -5.40 10.46
C SER A 108 5.97 -6.42 11.52
N PRO A 109 6.02 -6.07 12.83
CA PRO A 109 5.45 -6.90 13.88
C PRO A 109 3.95 -7.15 13.68
N VAL A 110 3.49 -8.36 13.97
CA VAL A 110 2.06 -8.70 13.96
C VAL A 110 1.43 -8.35 15.31
N TYR A 111 0.32 -7.62 15.29
CA TYR A 111 -0.39 -7.17 16.50
C TYR A 111 -1.60 -8.04 16.86
N GLY A 112 -2.23 -8.69 15.87
CA GLY A 112 -3.35 -9.61 16.08
C GLY A 112 -3.71 -10.35 14.80
N TYR A 113 -4.63 -11.32 14.94
CA TYR A 113 -5.10 -12.20 13.87
C TYR A 113 -6.63 -12.22 13.75
N CYS A 114 -7.31 -11.25 14.37
CA CYS A 114 -8.78 -11.23 14.48
C CYS A 114 -9.49 -11.21 13.14
N TYR A 115 -8.95 -10.49 12.16
CA TYR A 115 -9.48 -10.51 10.80
C TYR A 115 -9.30 -11.88 10.14
N GLY A 116 -8.08 -12.43 10.15
CA GLY A 116 -7.78 -13.73 9.55
C GLY A 116 -8.57 -14.88 10.19
N MET A 117 -8.73 -14.87 11.51
CA MET A 117 -9.55 -15.85 12.23
C MET A 117 -11.04 -15.72 11.90
N SER A 118 -11.58 -14.50 11.85
CA SER A 118 -12.99 -14.25 11.50
C SER A 118 -13.31 -14.68 10.08
N VAL A 119 -12.47 -14.28 9.11
CA VAL A 119 -12.63 -14.66 7.70
C VAL A 119 -12.54 -16.17 7.53
N SER A 120 -11.50 -16.82 8.08
CA SER A 120 -11.35 -18.26 7.93
C SER A 120 -12.48 -19.06 8.60
N SER A 121 -13.06 -18.57 9.68
CA SER A 121 -14.26 -19.18 10.30
C SER A 121 -15.45 -19.17 9.34
N ILE A 122 -15.72 -18.01 8.73
CA ILE A 122 -16.81 -17.86 7.76
C ILE A 122 -16.55 -18.68 6.49
N LEU A 123 -15.31 -18.72 5.99
CA LEU A 123 -14.97 -19.54 4.83
C LEU A 123 -15.09 -21.04 5.12
N GLY A 124 -14.76 -21.49 6.34
CA GLY A 124 -15.02 -22.85 6.80
C GLY A 124 -16.51 -23.18 6.84
N TYR A 125 -17.33 -22.25 7.35
CA TYR A 125 -18.79 -22.33 7.31
C TYR A 125 -19.34 -22.46 5.89
N TYR A 126 -18.84 -21.65 4.95
CA TYR A 126 -19.24 -21.72 3.54
C TYR A 126 -18.69 -22.97 2.83
N GLY A 127 -17.85 -23.78 3.48
CA GLY A 127 -17.27 -25.00 2.93
C GLY A 127 -16.17 -24.74 1.91
N ALA A 128 -15.51 -23.57 1.95
CA ALA A 128 -14.37 -23.27 1.10
C ALA A 128 -13.19 -24.21 1.36
N PHE A 129 -13.07 -24.71 2.60
CA PHE A 129 -12.15 -25.76 3.00
C PHE A 129 -12.78 -26.62 4.09
N ARG A 130 -12.18 -27.77 4.39
CA ARG A 130 -12.58 -28.62 5.52
C ARG A 130 -11.54 -28.49 6.64
N PRO A 131 -11.94 -28.47 7.92
CA PRO A 131 -10.97 -28.47 9.04
C PRO A 131 -9.93 -29.59 8.94
N SER A 132 -10.34 -30.76 8.43
CA SER A 132 -9.46 -31.90 8.15
C SER A 132 -8.31 -31.62 7.19
N ASP A 133 -8.43 -30.60 6.34
CA ASP A 133 -7.40 -30.18 5.39
C ASP A 133 -6.27 -29.42 6.11
N LEU A 134 -6.56 -28.83 7.28
CA LEU A 134 -5.59 -28.12 8.11
C LEU A 134 -5.03 -28.99 9.24
N VAL A 135 -5.88 -29.80 9.88
CA VAL A 135 -5.49 -30.74 10.93
C VAL A 135 -6.23 -32.06 10.74
N SER A 136 -5.49 -33.15 10.47
CA SER A 136 -6.08 -34.46 10.22
C SER A 136 -6.99 -34.93 11.36
N SER A 137 -8.09 -35.62 11.02
CA SER A 137 -9.08 -36.16 11.97
C SER A 137 -9.98 -35.13 12.67
N THR A 138 -9.90 -33.85 12.30
CA THR A 138 -10.85 -32.82 12.76
C THR A 138 -12.04 -32.70 11.81
N SER A 139 -13.23 -32.49 12.37
CA SER A 139 -14.47 -32.25 11.60
C SER A 139 -14.99 -30.82 11.74
N HIS A 140 -14.58 -30.13 12.81
CA HIS A 140 -15.04 -28.80 13.19
C HIS A 140 -13.85 -27.92 13.54
N LEU A 141 -13.95 -26.60 13.31
CA LEU A 141 -12.89 -25.66 13.68
C LEU A 141 -12.68 -25.60 15.18
N ALA A 142 -13.73 -25.85 15.97
CA ALA A 142 -13.67 -25.82 17.42
C ALA A 142 -12.82 -26.96 18.02
N GLU A 143 -12.54 -28.01 17.24
CA GLU A 143 -11.64 -29.11 17.60
C GLU A 143 -10.16 -28.77 17.39
N ILE A 144 -9.88 -27.67 16.66
CA ILE A 144 -8.53 -27.14 16.51
C ILE A 144 -8.32 -26.14 17.64
N ASP A 145 -7.54 -26.54 18.63
CA ASP A 145 -7.24 -25.78 19.84
C ASP A 145 -5.73 -25.49 19.95
N LYS A 146 -5.33 -24.81 21.03
CA LYS A 146 -3.94 -24.40 21.25
C LYS A 146 -2.93 -25.57 21.27
N ASP A 147 -3.37 -26.80 21.53
CA ASP A 147 -2.51 -27.96 21.70
C ASP A 147 -2.29 -28.72 20.37
N ASN A 148 -3.05 -28.41 19.31
CA ASN A 148 -2.96 -29.10 18.01
C ASN A 148 -2.84 -28.16 16.78
N ILE A 149 -2.46 -26.89 16.97
CA ILE A 149 -2.21 -25.91 15.89
C ILE A 149 -1.05 -26.36 14.99
N SER A 150 -1.38 -26.69 13.73
CA SER A 150 -0.42 -27.04 12.68
C SER A 150 0.12 -25.80 11.94
N ASP A 151 1.17 -25.99 11.16
CA ASP A 151 1.68 -24.96 10.25
C ASP A 151 0.67 -24.55 9.18
N ALA A 152 -0.18 -25.49 8.72
CA ALA A 152 -1.27 -25.18 7.81
C ALA A 152 -2.31 -24.24 8.46
N VAL A 153 -2.62 -24.42 9.75
CA VAL A 153 -3.50 -23.50 10.50
C VAL A 153 -2.86 -22.13 10.61
N ARG A 154 -1.57 -22.05 11.01
CA ARG A 154 -0.83 -20.78 11.08
C ARG A 154 -0.86 -20.07 9.73
N SER A 155 -0.50 -20.79 8.67
CA SER A 155 -0.43 -20.25 7.32
C SER A 155 -1.79 -19.75 6.85
N ALA A 156 -2.86 -20.52 6.99
CA ALA A 156 -4.20 -20.11 6.60
C ALA A 156 -4.67 -18.83 7.33
N VAL A 157 -4.56 -18.79 8.67
CA VAL A 157 -4.98 -17.62 9.44
C VAL A 157 -4.14 -16.39 9.08
N ASN A 158 -2.82 -16.54 8.94
CA ASN A 158 -1.93 -15.45 8.53
C ASN A 158 -2.19 -14.98 7.09
N TYR A 159 -2.51 -15.90 6.17
CA TYR A 159 -2.84 -15.61 4.79
C TYR A 159 -4.03 -14.65 4.75
N TYR A 160 -5.14 -15.03 5.39
CA TYR A 160 -6.31 -14.17 5.43
C TYR A 160 -6.08 -12.93 6.30
N GLN A 161 -5.24 -12.98 7.34
CA GLN A 161 -4.85 -11.77 8.06
C GLN A 161 -4.17 -10.78 7.10
N LEU A 162 -3.25 -11.22 6.25
CA LEU A 162 -2.58 -10.34 5.27
C LEU A 162 -3.53 -9.82 4.18
N MET A 163 -4.57 -10.58 3.83
CA MET A 163 -5.54 -10.17 2.82
C MET A 163 -6.26 -8.85 3.11
N GLN A 164 -6.32 -8.39 4.37
CA GLN A 164 -6.90 -7.07 4.67
C GLN A 164 -6.16 -5.89 4.03
N TYR A 165 -4.91 -6.11 3.63
CA TYR A 165 -4.07 -5.10 2.97
C TYR A 165 -4.18 -5.11 1.44
N THR A 166 -4.95 -6.04 0.88
CA THR A 166 -5.25 -6.06 -0.55
C THR A 166 -6.25 -4.98 -0.93
N LYS A 167 -6.26 -4.60 -2.21
CA LYS A 167 -7.13 -3.54 -2.73
C LYS A 167 -8.60 -3.85 -2.51
N ALA A 168 -9.01 -5.11 -2.73
CA ALA A 168 -10.39 -5.56 -2.57
C ALA A 168 -10.93 -5.30 -1.16
N ILE A 169 -10.20 -5.75 -0.13
CA ILE A 169 -10.63 -5.56 1.26
C ILE A 169 -10.47 -4.11 1.69
N ALA A 170 -9.37 -3.46 1.30
CA ALA A 170 -9.15 -2.06 1.61
C ALA A 170 -10.26 -1.16 1.06
N GLN A 171 -10.80 -1.43 -0.13
CA GLN A 171 -11.94 -0.71 -0.69
C GLN A 171 -13.21 -0.89 0.14
N VAL A 172 -13.52 -2.11 0.61
CA VAL A 172 -14.70 -2.33 1.47
C VAL A 172 -14.56 -1.59 2.79
N THR A 173 -13.38 -1.65 3.42
CA THR A 173 -13.08 -0.87 4.63
C THR A 173 -13.29 0.62 4.39
N ARG A 174 -12.75 1.15 3.28
CA ARG A 174 -12.90 2.55 2.84
C ARG A 174 -14.35 2.97 2.67
N ALA A 175 -15.12 2.16 1.94
CA ALA A 175 -16.52 2.42 1.67
C ALA A 175 -17.32 2.46 2.98
N THR A 176 -17.05 1.50 3.87
CA THR A 176 -17.71 1.37 5.17
C THR A 176 -17.38 2.55 6.08
N GLU A 177 -16.11 2.87 6.30
CA GLU A 177 -15.67 3.97 7.17
C GLU A 177 -16.18 5.34 6.71
N GLY A 178 -16.32 5.55 5.40
CA GLY A 178 -16.86 6.77 4.80
C GLY A 178 -18.36 6.95 4.96
N ALA A 179 -19.10 5.88 5.26
CA ALA A 179 -20.55 5.87 5.25
C ALA A 179 -21.16 6.34 6.60
N ALA A 180 -22.46 6.67 6.59
CA ALA A 180 -23.25 6.83 7.80
C ALA A 180 -23.59 5.45 8.38
N ASP A 181 -23.78 5.34 9.71
CA ASP A 181 -23.96 4.03 10.36
C ASP A 181 -25.15 3.22 9.82
N GLU A 182 -26.23 3.89 9.36
CA GLU A 182 -27.32 3.25 8.61
C GLU A 182 -26.81 2.43 7.42
N LYS A 183 -25.97 3.05 6.58
CA LYS A 183 -25.44 2.42 5.38
C LYS A 183 -24.41 1.32 5.69
N LYS A 184 -23.80 1.34 6.88
CA LYS A 184 -22.87 0.30 7.35
C LYS A 184 -23.62 -0.91 7.89
N LEU A 185 -24.59 -0.68 8.78
CA LEU A 185 -25.24 -1.71 9.58
C LEU A 185 -26.44 -2.36 8.86
N LYS A 186 -27.09 -1.66 7.94
CA LYS A 186 -28.23 -2.21 7.20
C LYS A 186 -27.84 -3.44 6.35
N PRO A 187 -26.75 -3.45 5.56
CA PRO A 187 -26.31 -4.65 4.84
C PRO A 187 -25.99 -5.82 5.77
N LEU A 188 -25.43 -5.55 6.96
CA LEU A 188 -25.18 -6.58 7.97
C LEU A 188 -26.49 -7.22 8.46
N ILE A 189 -27.49 -6.41 8.80
CA ILE A 189 -28.82 -6.89 9.23
C ILE A 189 -29.46 -7.74 8.12
N GLU A 190 -29.45 -7.25 6.88
CA GLU A 190 -30.04 -7.95 5.73
C GLU A 190 -29.35 -9.30 5.46
N ALA A 191 -28.03 -9.38 5.60
CA ALA A 191 -27.29 -10.64 5.47
C ALA A 191 -27.66 -11.64 6.57
N LEU A 192 -27.71 -11.20 7.82
CA LEU A 192 -28.05 -12.06 8.96
C LEU A 192 -29.51 -12.53 8.91
N ASP A 193 -30.44 -11.68 8.48
CA ASP A 193 -31.85 -12.06 8.22
C ASP A 193 -31.96 -13.16 7.15
N ALA A 194 -31.04 -13.17 6.19
CA ALA A 194 -30.91 -14.23 5.18
C ALA A 194 -30.17 -15.47 5.69
N GLY A 195 -29.72 -15.50 6.95
CA GLY A 195 -28.95 -16.59 7.55
C GLY A 195 -27.50 -16.65 7.08
N LYS A 196 -26.93 -15.52 6.63
CA LYS A 196 -25.55 -15.41 6.17
C LYS A 196 -24.68 -14.77 7.25
N PRO A 197 -23.69 -15.47 7.84
CA PRO A 197 -22.75 -14.86 8.76
C PRO A 197 -21.84 -13.87 8.02
N ALA A 198 -21.32 -12.89 8.75
CA ALA A 198 -20.56 -11.76 8.22
C ALA A 198 -19.37 -11.41 9.11
N VAL A 199 -18.30 -10.86 8.52
CA VAL A 199 -17.22 -10.24 9.30
C VAL A 199 -17.64 -8.83 9.67
N LEU A 200 -17.57 -8.51 10.95
CA LEU A 200 -17.78 -7.17 11.48
C LEU A 200 -16.46 -6.66 12.03
N GLY A 201 -15.95 -5.55 11.48
CA GLY A 201 -14.80 -4.82 12.02
C GLY A 201 -15.22 -3.49 12.62
N TYR A 202 -14.60 -3.14 13.73
CA TYR A 202 -14.82 -1.87 14.42
C TYR A 202 -13.55 -1.38 15.10
N VAL A 203 -13.46 -0.06 15.27
CA VAL A 203 -12.43 0.60 16.07
C VAL A 203 -13.04 1.23 17.31
N TYR A 204 -12.30 1.24 18.41
CA TYR A 204 -12.72 1.84 19.67
C TYR A 204 -11.56 2.51 20.41
N GLN A 205 -11.89 3.40 21.34
CA GLN A 205 -10.91 4.09 22.16
C GLN A 205 -10.28 3.15 23.21
N GLY A 206 -8.97 2.96 23.14
CA GLY A 206 -8.15 2.26 24.14
C GLY A 206 -7.74 3.17 25.30
N GLN A 207 -6.65 2.82 26.01
CA GLN A 207 -6.09 3.73 27.02
C GLN A 207 -5.43 4.95 26.35
N GLY A 208 -5.68 6.15 26.88
CA GLY A 208 -5.14 7.40 26.32
C GLY A 208 -5.82 7.80 25.00
N ASP A 209 -5.05 8.33 24.05
CA ASP A 209 -5.53 8.72 22.71
C ASP A 209 -5.51 7.56 21.69
N ASN A 210 -5.19 6.33 22.14
CA ASN A 210 -5.02 5.17 21.27
C ASN A 210 -6.38 4.67 20.73
N LYS A 211 -6.43 4.40 19.42
CA LYS A 211 -7.54 3.69 18.79
C LYS A 211 -7.12 2.25 18.52
N ILE A 212 -7.97 1.30 18.88
CA ILE A 212 -7.74 -0.13 18.71
C ILE A 212 -8.75 -0.65 17.70
N GLY A 213 -8.27 -1.36 16.69
CA GLY A 213 -9.11 -2.09 15.74
C GLY A 213 -9.37 -3.53 16.18
N HIS A 214 -10.56 -4.04 15.86
CA HIS A 214 -10.95 -5.42 16.12
C HIS A 214 -11.89 -5.95 15.02
N ALA A 215 -11.87 -7.25 14.80
CA ALA A 215 -12.71 -7.94 13.83
C ALA A 215 -13.29 -9.22 14.44
N VAL A 216 -14.59 -9.44 14.23
CA VAL A 216 -15.36 -10.53 14.82
C VAL A 216 -16.31 -11.13 13.79
N VAL A 217 -16.89 -12.30 14.11
CA VAL A 217 -17.95 -12.90 13.28
C VAL A 217 -19.31 -12.54 13.85
N ALA A 218 -20.14 -11.87 13.06
CA ALA A 218 -21.56 -11.73 13.34
C ALA A 218 -22.30 -12.90 12.68
N TYR A 219 -23.11 -13.64 13.44
CA TYR A 219 -23.61 -14.93 12.96
C TYR A 219 -25.10 -15.21 13.17
N ASP A 220 -25.79 -14.45 14.03
CA ASP A 220 -27.22 -14.61 14.27
C ASP A 220 -27.85 -13.25 14.63
N ILE A 221 -29.17 -13.13 14.48
CA ILE A 221 -29.91 -11.88 14.65
C ILE A 221 -31.27 -12.09 15.33
N SER A 222 -31.64 -11.15 16.19
CA SER A 222 -32.95 -11.04 16.81
C SER A 222 -33.51 -9.63 16.67
N HIS A 223 -34.81 -9.53 16.34
CA HIS A 223 -35.56 -8.27 16.21
C HIS A 223 -36.43 -8.00 17.43
N GLU A 224 -35.94 -8.38 18.61
CA GLU A 224 -36.64 -8.14 19.87
C GLU A 224 -36.21 -6.81 20.48
N ALA A 225 -37.19 -5.93 20.70
CA ALA A 225 -36.95 -4.68 21.42
C ALA A 225 -36.55 -4.95 22.87
N GLY A 226 -35.51 -4.26 23.33
CA GLY A 226 -34.95 -4.50 24.64
C GLY A 226 -34.15 -3.32 25.19
N SER A 227 -33.59 -3.55 26.38
CA SER A 227 -32.78 -2.59 27.12
C SER A 227 -31.66 -3.34 27.81
N ILE A 228 -30.41 -2.93 27.60
CA ILE A 228 -29.24 -3.46 28.31
C ILE A 228 -28.56 -2.36 29.13
N PRO A 229 -28.05 -2.68 30.33
CA PRO A 229 -27.24 -1.74 31.10
C PRO A 229 -25.89 -1.51 30.40
N ILE A 230 -25.51 -0.25 30.26
CA ILE A 230 -24.23 0.18 29.67
C ILE A 230 -23.37 0.98 30.66
N SER A 231 -23.98 1.42 31.75
CA SER A 231 -23.30 1.88 32.96
C SER A 231 -24.20 1.64 34.16
N ASN A 232 -23.69 1.92 35.37
CA ASN A 232 -24.46 1.93 36.61
C ASN A 232 -25.74 2.79 36.57
N THR A 233 -25.83 3.75 35.64
CA THR A 233 -26.90 4.75 35.60
C THR A 233 -27.60 4.84 34.24
N GLU A 234 -27.15 4.09 33.25
CA GLU A 234 -27.61 4.24 31.87
C GLU A 234 -27.87 2.89 31.22
N ASN A 235 -28.98 2.83 30.49
CA ASN A 235 -29.37 1.69 29.68
C ASN A 235 -29.40 2.09 28.20
N PHE A 236 -28.91 1.20 27.35
CA PHE A 236 -29.06 1.31 25.90
C PHE A 236 -30.34 0.60 25.44
N ILE A 237 -31.19 1.33 24.71
CA ILE A 237 -32.45 0.82 24.16
C ILE A 237 -32.22 0.40 22.72
N PHE A 238 -32.55 -0.84 22.39
CA PHE A 238 -32.34 -1.43 21.08
C PHE A 238 -33.62 -2.08 20.54
N ASP A 239 -33.68 -2.25 19.22
CA ASP A 239 -34.70 -3.02 18.51
C ASP A 239 -34.12 -4.17 17.69
N VAL A 240 -32.79 -4.24 17.59
CA VAL A 240 -32.04 -5.35 16.96
C VAL A 240 -30.88 -5.77 17.88
N CYS A 241 -30.67 -7.08 18.00
CA CYS A 241 -29.52 -7.69 18.65
C CYS A 241 -28.85 -8.67 17.68
N ILE A 242 -27.55 -8.53 17.48
CA ILE A 242 -26.72 -9.37 16.62
C ILE A 242 -25.76 -10.16 17.48
N ARG A 243 -25.78 -11.49 17.35
CA ARG A 243 -24.86 -12.38 18.05
C ARG A 243 -23.48 -12.34 17.42
N ILE A 244 -22.47 -12.27 18.27
CA ILE A 244 -21.07 -12.17 17.85
C ILE A 244 -20.24 -13.32 18.42
N TYR A 245 -19.39 -13.90 17.58
CA TYR A 245 -18.26 -14.73 17.99
C TYR A 245 -16.99 -13.87 17.97
N ASP A 246 -16.42 -13.65 19.17
CA ASP A 246 -15.18 -12.93 19.36
C ASP A 246 -14.01 -13.90 19.59
N ASN A 247 -13.08 -13.91 18.65
CA ASN A 247 -11.92 -14.79 18.65
C ASN A 247 -10.83 -14.38 19.68
N GLN A 248 -10.97 -13.23 20.35
CA GLN A 248 -10.15 -12.86 21.51
C GLN A 248 -10.61 -13.57 22.80
N ALA A 249 -11.87 -14.03 22.82
CA ALA A 249 -12.57 -14.42 24.05
C ALA A 249 -13.53 -15.63 23.85
N PRO A 250 -13.10 -16.75 23.24
CA PRO A 250 -14.00 -17.84 22.83
C PRO A 250 -14.71 -18.56 23.98
N SER A 251 -14.17 -18.50 25.21
CA SER A 251 -14.77 -19.16 26.37
C SER A 251 -15.92 -18.39 27.05
N TYR A 252 -16.23 -17.17 26.61
CA TYR A 252 -17.28 -16.36 27.23
C TYR A 252 -18.65 -16.71 26.63
N GLN A 253 -19.36 -17.64 27.31
CA GLN A 253 -20.74 -18.01 26.97
C GLN A 253 -21.79 -16.97 27.39
N SER A 254 -21.40 -15.88 28.06
CA SER A 254 -22.34 -14.79 28.34
C SER A 254 -22.43 -13.91 27.11
N HIS A 255 -23.65 -13.71 26.61
CA HIS A 255 -24.08 -12.77 25.58
C HIS A 255 -23.76 -11.27 25.88
N SER A 256 -22.72 -11.02 26.65
CA SER A 256 -22.24 -9.73 27.14
C SER A 256 -21.35 -9.00 26.14
N GLN A 257 -21.21 -9.49 24.90
CA GLN A 257 -20.43 -8.88 23.82
C GLN A 257 -21.18 -8.86 22.47
N ASP A 258 -22.51 -9.05 22.49
CA ASP A 258 -23.34 -8.91 21.30
C ASP A 258 -23.44 -7.45 20.85
N LEU A 259 -23.79 -7.24 19.57
CA LEU A 259 -24.03 -5.91 19.01
C LEU A 259 -25.52 -5.56 19.12
N TYR A 260 -25.81 -4.51 19.86
CA TYR A 260 -27.16 -3.99 20.06
C TYR A 260 -27.35 -2.74 19.22
N ILE A 261 -28.45 -2.65 18.46
CA ILE A 261 -28.71 -1.56 17.51
C ILE A 261 -30.10 -0.96 17.78
N ASN A 262 -30.16 0.36 17.78
CA ASN A 262 -31.39 1.13 17.68
C ASN A 262 -31.55 1.60 16.23
N THR A 263 -32.30 0.87 15.41
CA THR A 263 -32.42 1.13 13.97
C THR A 263 -33.16 2.44 13.66
N ASN A 264 -33.98 2.94 14.58
CA ASN A 264 -34.63 4.26 14.43
C ASN A 264 -33.65 5.43 14.46
N LYS A 265 -32.56 5.30 15.22
CA LYS A 265 -31.52 6.35 15.37
C LYS A 265 -30.17 5.94 14.79
N TRP A 266 -30.03 4.70 14.37
CA TRP A 266 -28.78 4.04 14.00
C TRP A 266 -27.69 4.19 15.06
N LEU A 267 -28.10 4.15 16.33
CA LEU A 267 -27.17 4.05 17.45
C LEU A 267 -26.83 2.58 17.67
N TRP A 268 -25.60 2.31 18.09
CA TRP A 268 -25.19 0.95 18.40
C TRP A 268 -24.26 0.87 19.61
N CYS A 269 -24.20 -0.32 20.20
CA CYS A 269 -23.44 -0.63 21.38
C CYS A 269 -22.93 -2.07 21.34
N ILE A 270 -21.65 -2.26 21.67
CA ILE A 270 -21.10 -3.55 22.10
C ILE A 270 -20.66 -3.39 23.56
N PRO A 271 -21.33 -4.04 24.53
CA PRO A 271 -20.88 -4.01 25.92
C PRO A 271 -19.54 -4.75 26.05
N MET A 272 -18.61 -4.26 26.87
CA MET A 272 -17.37 -4.98 27.21
C MET A 272 -17.30 -5.18 28.72
N THR A 273 -17.75 -6.33 29.23
CA THR A 273 -17.57 -6.64 30.66
C THR A 273 -17.21 -8.10 30.92
N ASP A 274 -16.23 -8.29 31.80
CA ASP A 274 -15.79 -9.60 32.29
C ASP A 274 -16.28 -9.86 33.74
N ASN A 275 -16.87 -8.86 34.41
CA ASN A 275 -17.28 -8.95 35.81
C ASN A 275 -18.56 -8.12 36.14
N PRO A 276 -19.71 -8.76 36.45
CA PRO A 276 -20.98 -8.10 36.74
C PRO A 276 -21.01 -7.19 37.98
N SER A 277 -20.02 -7.27 38.88
CA SER A 277 -19.99 -6.45 40.11
C SER A 277 -19.32 -5.08 39.91
N GLU A 278 -18.81 -4.78 38.72
CA GLU A 278 -18.09 -3.54 38.39
C GLU A 278 -18.73 -2.85 37.17
N TYR A 279 -20.02 -2.51 37.27
CA TYR A 279 -20.82 -1.78 36.25
C TYR A 279 -20.31 -0.34 35.91
N SER A 280 -19.02 -0.08 36.09
CA SER A 280 -18.33 1.14 35.67
C SER A 280 -17.37 0.92 34.48
N LYS A 281 -17.56 -0.13 33.65
CA LYS A 281 -16.57 -0.54 32.64
C LYS A 281 -17.14 -0.61 31.21
N LEU A 282 -16.56 0.26 30.36
CA LEU A 282 -16.34 0.20 28.91
C LEU A 282 -17.44 -0.46 28.05
N ALA A 283 -18.22 0.36 27.34
CA ALA A 283 -18.92 -0.09 26.14
C ALA A 283 -18.23 0.52 24.91
N VAL A 284 -18.39 -0.08 23.73
CA VAL A 284 -18.03 0.55 22.45
C VAL A 284 -19.29 1.09 21.82
N MET A 285 -19.34 2.40 21.55
CA MET A 285 -20.56 3.08 21.13
C MET A 285 -20.32 4.26 20.21
N ASN A 286 -21.22 4.49 19.27
CA ASN A 286 -21.14 5.63 18.36
C ASN A 286 -21.72 6.96 18.90
N HIS A 287 -22.24 7.00 20.14
CA HIS A 287 -22.93 8.18 20.69
C HIS A 287 -22.34 8.73 21.99
N SER A 288 -21.19 8.22 22.42
CA SER A 288 -20.51 8.68 23.64
C SER A 288 -19.14 9.27 23.32
N ALA A 289 -18.85 10.44 23.89
CA ALA A 289 -17.54 11.09 23.74
C ALA A 289 -16.39 10.34 24.44
N HIS A 290 -16.70 9.49 25.43
CA HIS A 290 -15.73 8.74 26.23
C HIS A 290 -15.57 7.27 25.80
N HIS A 291 -16.45 6.79 24.94
CA HIS A 291 -16.57 5.39 24.53
C HIS A 291 -16.74 5.26 23.01
N SER A 292 -16.16 6.21 22.26
CA SER A 292 -16.40 6.39 20.85
C SER A 292 -15.92 5.17 20.04
N GLY A 293 -16.86 4.55 19.35
CA GLY A 293 -16.63 3.46 18.42
C GLY A 293 -17.02 3.83 17.00
N SER A 294 -16.37 3.21 16.02
CA SER A 294 -16.79 3.27 14.62
C SER A 294 -16.75 1.88 14.01
N VAL A 295 -17.83 1.48 13.36
CA VAL A 295 -17.80 0.33 12.43
C VAL A 295 -16.91 0.71 11.25
N THR A 296 -15.92 -0.13 10.96
CA THR A 296 -14.90 0.07 9.93
C THR A 296 -14.98 -0.95 8.82
N LEU A 297 -15.57 -2.12 9.07
CA LEU A 297 -15.71 -3.17 8.07
C LEU A 297 -17.00 -3.95 8.26
N VAL A 298 -17.71 -4.20 7.16
CA VAL A 298 -18.80 -5.18 7.08
C VAL A 298 -18.57 -5.98 5.81
N LEU A 299 -18.22 -7.26 5.95
CA LEU A 299 -18.10 -8.19 4.82
C LEU A 299 -19.17 -9.26 4.94
N THR A 300 -20.07 -9.31 3.96
CA THR A 300 -21.17 -10.28 3.89
C THR A 300 -20.97 -11.32 2.79
N GLU A 301 -20.13 -11.01 1.80
CA GLU A 301 -19.94 -11.84 0.61
C GLU A 301 -18.67 -12.69 0.72
N PRO A 302 -18.79 -14.04 0.76
CA PRO A 302 -17.63 -14.92 0.87
C PRO A 302 -16.71 -14.83 -0.36
N GLU A 303 -17.20 -14.42 -1.52
CA GLU A 303 -16.39 -14.22 -2.72
C GLU A 303 -15.39 -13.06 -2.54
N ILE A 304 -15.78 -12.00 -1.82
CA ILE A 304 -14.89 -10.88 -1.50
C ILE A 304 -13.88 -11.31 -0.43
N MET A 305 -14.34 -12.01 0.62
CA MET A 305 -13.45 -12.54 1.68
C MET A 305 -12.38 -13.48 1.14
N ASN A 306 -12.73 -14.27 0.11
CA ASN A 306 -11.86 -15.23 -0.55
C ASN A 306 -11.29 -14.73 -1.88
N CYS A 307 -11.39 -13.43 -2.17
CA CYS A 307 -10.80 -12.82 -3.36
C CYS A 307 -9.28 -13.00 -3.30
N CYS A 308 -8.66 -13.63 -4.30
CA CYS A 308 -7.24 -14.05 -4.24
C CYS A 308 -6.89 -14.89 -2.97
N GLY A 309 -7.88 -15.55 -2.37
CA GLY A 309 -7.74 -16.31 -1.14
C GLY A 309 -7.18 -17.72 -1.35
N LEU A 310 -6.59 -18.27 -0.28
CA LEU A 310 -5.93 -19.57 -0.27
C LEU A 310 -6.86 -20.72 -0.70
N PHE A 311 -8.11 -20.70 -0.25
CA PHE A 311 -9.05 -21.80 -0.44
C PHE A 311 -9.84 -21.68 -1.75
N GLY A 312 -9.13 -21.75 -2.88
CA GLY A 312 -9.72 -21.69 -4.21
C GLY A 312 -10.25 -20.31 -4.60
N GLY A 313 -9.77 -19.28 -3.92
CA GLY A 313 -10.04 -17.89 -4.25
C GLY A 313 -9.58 -17.56 -5.66
N LYS A 314 -10.30 -16.65 -6.33
CA LYS A 314 -9.96 -16.22 -7.68
C LYS A 314 -9.62 -14.74 -7.68
N LYS A 315 -8.75 -14.34 -8.61
CA LYS A 315 -8.58 -12.94 -8.95
C LYS A 315 -9.91 -12.43 -9.51
N PRO A 316 -10.41 -11.28 -9.05
CA PRO A 316 -11.65 -10.71 -9.55
C PRO A 316 -11.48 -10.35 -11.03
N ASP A 317 -12.60 -10.37 -11.76
CA ASP A 317 -12.62 -9.81 -13.10
C ASP A 317 -12.35 -8.30 -12.97
N SER A 318 -11.44 -7.75 -13.78
CA SER A 318 -11.09 -6.33 -13.73
C SER A 318 -12.29 -5.41 -13.98
N ASP A 319 -13.34 -5.94 -14.61
CA ASP A 319 -14.57 -5.20 -14.89
C ASP A 319 -15.61 -5.26 -13.76
N ASP A 320 -15.43 -6.08 -12.71
CA ASP A 320 -16.40 -6.23 -11.64
C ASP A 320 -16.49 -4.94 -10.79
N PRO A 321 -17.66 -4.27 -10.74
CA PRO A 321 -17.84 -3.02 -10.01
C PRO A 321 -17.61 -3.12 -8.50
N ASN A 322 -17.70 -4.33 -7.91
CA ASN A 322 -17.41 -4.55 -6.49
C ASN A 322 -15.91 -4.53 -6.17
N PHE A 323 -15.05 -4.58 -7.20
CA PHE A 323 -13.60 -4.61 -7.08
C PHE A 323 -12.93 -3.41 -7.79
N LYS A 324 -13.71 -2.44 -8.27
CA LYS A 324 -13.21 -1.22 -8.93
C LYS A 324 -12.57 -0.27 -7.91
N TYR A 325 -11.36 0.19 -8.23
CA TYR A 325 -10.57 1.09 -7.37
C TYR A 325 -11.04 2.54 -7.48
N ASP A 326 -12.12 2.86 -6.76
CA ASP A 326 -12.78 4.18 -6.80
C ASP A 326 -12.18 5.22 -5.82
N ARG A 327 -11.19 4.83 -5.01
CA ARG A 327 -10.57 5.70 -3.99
C ARG A 327 -9.07 5.48 -3.88
N ALA A 328 -8.29 6.54 -4.03
CA ALA A 328 -6.87 6.53 -3.69
C ALA A 328 -6.63 6.59 -2.17
N CYS A 329 -5.43 6.22 -1.75
CA CYS A 329 -5.03 6.24 -0.34
C CYS A 329 -3.67 6.90 -0.15
N VAL A 330 -3.61 7.88 0.75
CA VAL A 330 -2.35 8.36 1.30
C VAL A 330 -1.95 7.41 2.42
N ARG A 331 -0.73 6.87 2.33
CA ARG A 331 -0.12 6.07 3.39
C ARG A 331 1.13 6.81 3.85
N TYR A 332 1.25 6.99 5.17
CA TYR A 332 2.38 7.66 5.81
C TYR A 332 2.43 9.19 5.63
N VAL A 333 2.27 9.89 6.76
CA VAL A 333 2.71 11.27 6.96
C VAL A 333 3.39 11.22 8.33
N PRO A 334 4.72 11.41 8.46
CA PRO A 334 5.31 11.56 9.78
C PRO A 334 4.69 12.82 10.40
N LEU A 335 3.78 12.63 11.34
CA LEU A 335 3.08 13.72 12.02
C LEU A 335 3.86 14.23 13.20
N ASN A 336 4.98 13.57 13.54
CA ASN A 336 6.02 14.10 14.40
C ASN A 336 6.69 15.34 13.78
N GLY A 337 6.00 16.49 13.87
CA GLY A 337 6.48 17.77 13.38
C GLY A 337 5.39 18.69 12.80
N LEU A 338 4.25 18.12 12.39
CA LEU A 338 3.07 18.89 11.96
C LEU A 338 2.35 19.48 13.18
N SER A 339 3.02 20.40 13.87
CA SER A 339 2.36 21.31 14.78
C SER A 339 1.44 22.20 13.95
N ASN A 340 0.14 21.94 13.98
CA ASN A 340 -0.94 22.84 13.53
C ASN A 340 -0.88 23.50 12.13
N HIS A 341 0.04 23.15 11.22
CA HIS A 341 0.31 24.00 10.04
C HIS A 341 0.41 23.34 8.65
N GLY A 342 0.45 22.01 8.50
CA GLY A 342 0.39 21.37 7.17
C GLY A 342 -0.98 20.80 6.86
N ALA A 343 -1.57 21.21 5.75
CA ALA A 343 -2.82 20.67 5.22
C ALA A 343 -2.52 19.77 4.01
N LEU A 344 -3.15 18.59 3.96
CA LEU A 344 -3.26 17.85 2.71
C LEU A 344 -4.37 18.52 1.90
N GLU A 345 -4.02 19.00 0.72
CA GLU A 345 -4.91 19.78 -0.13
C GLU A 345 -5.03 19.13 -1.51
N LYS A 346 -6.18 19.34 -2.14
CA LYS A 346 -6.42 18.96 -3.54
C LYS A 346 -5.55 19.85 -4.43
N SER A 347 -4.82 19.26 -5.40
CA SER A 347 -3.89 19.94 -6.32
C SER A 347 -4.43 21.25 -6.90
N PRO A 348 -3.65 22.35 -7.02
CA PRO A 348 -4.15 23.71 -7.13
C PRO A 348 -4.62 24.23 -8.50
N ASP A 349 -5.08 23.36 -9.40
CA ASP A 349 -5.71 23.66 -10.68
C ASP A 349 -7.25 23.54 -10.72
N GLY A 350 -8.05 23.45 -9.63
CA GLY A 350 -7.86 22.74 -8.36
C GLY A 350 -7.41 23.51 -7.09
N THR A 351 -7.16 24.83 -7.13
CA THR A 351 -6.60 25.61 -5.99
C THR A 351 -7.61 25.86 -4.87
N LEU A 352 -7.23 25.59 -3.62
CA LEU A 352 -7.72 26.30 -2.44
C LEU A 352 -6.54 26.89 -1.65
N ASN A 353 -6.77 28.09 -1.13
CA ASN A 353 -5.84 28.83 -0.29
C ASN A 353 -6.26 28.68 1.18
N ALA A 354 -5.28 28.85 2.06
CA ALA A 354 -5.31 28.54 3.47
C ALA A 354 -6.56 29.02 4.24
N ALA A 355 -6.91 28.23 5.25
CA ALA A 355 -7.93 28.45 6.27
C ALA A 355 -9.38 28.12 5.88
N ALA A 356 -9.68 26.82 5.72
CA ALA A 356 -10.92 26.24 6.26
C ALA A 356 -10.88 24.71 6.14
N GLY A 357 -10.62 24.04 7.26
CA GLY A 357 -11.06 22.67 7.52
C GLY A 357 -10.42 21.58 6.67
N ILE A 358 -9.81 20.61 7.35
CA ILE A 358 -9.75 19.24 6.85
C ILE A 358 -11.20 18.74 6.80
N GLY A 359 -11.96 19.17 5.79
CA GLY A 359 -13.40 18.97 5.75
C GLY A 359 -13.78 17.54 5.39
N ASN A 360 -12.89 16.79 4.72
CA ASN A 360 -13.25 15.51 4.10
C ASN A 360 -12.17 14.42 4.17
N ILE A 361 -10.99 14.65 4.74
CA ILE A 361 -9.96 13.60 4.82
C ILE A 361 -10.17 12.84 6.12
N ARG A 362 -10.81 11.67 6.02
CA ARG A 362 -10.97 10.75 7.14
C ARG A 362 -9.66 9.99 7.31
N PHE A 363 -9.00 10.21 8.44
CA PHE A 363 -7.90 9.37 8.88
C PHE A 363 -8.47 8.12 9.55
N SER A 364 -8.27 6.97 8.92
CA SER A 364 -8.60 5.65 9.49
C SER A 364 -7.42 5.12 10.30
N ALA A 365 -7.74 4.45 11.41
CA ALA A 365 -6.80 3.57 12.08
C ALA A 365 -6.90 2.20 11.40
N ASP A 366 -5.77 1.61 11.01
CA ASP A 366 -5.72 0.21 10.56
C ASP A 366 -6.50 -0.66 11.56
N MET A 367 -7.22 -1.67 11.08
CA MET A 367 -7.89 -2.65 11.96
C MET A 367 -6.89 -3.38 12.87
N ASN A 368 -5.58 -3.26 12.61
CA ASN A 368 -4.48 -3.71 13.46
C ASN A 368 -3.66 -2.58 14.13
N ALA A 369 -4.11 -1.33 14.11
CA ALA A 369 -3.35 -0.24 14.72
C ALA A 369 -3.34 -0.39 16.25
N ASP A 370 -2.18 -0.68 16.82
CA ASP A 370 -1.85 -0.30 18.20
C ASP A 370 -0.44 0.34 18.29
N GLU A 371 -0.42 1.42 19.06
CA GLU A 371 0.65 2.19 19.71
C GLU A 371 1.85 2.84 18.97
N THR A 372 2.29 2.45 17.76
CA THR A 372 3.60 2.99 17.26
C THR A 372 3.68 3.33 15.79
N ILE A 373 2.66 3.03 15.00
CA ILE A 373 2.68 3.27 13.57
C ILE A 373 2.10 4.67 13.31
N ASP A 374 2.96 5.64 12.98
CA ASP A 374 2.57 6.99 12.51
C ASP A 374 1.94 6.94 11.10
N GLU A 375 1.30 5.82 10.75
CA GLU A 375 0.56 5.62 9.50
C GLU A 375 -0.87 6.09 9.72
N ARG A 376 -1.16 7.32 9.30
CA ARG A 376 -2.54 7.74 9.13
C ARG A 376 -2.98 7.44 7.70
N LEU A 377 -4.00 6.61 7.54
CA LEU A 377 -4.60 6.30 6.25
C LEU A 377 -5.64 7.35 5.91
N ALA A 378 -5.41 8.10 4.85
CA ALA A 378 -6.36 9.10 4.35
C ALA A 378 -6.93 8.64 3.02
N TYR A 379 -8.25 8.48 2.95
CA TYR A 379 -8.93 8.11 1.72
C TYR A 379 -9.43 9.33 0.98
N ILE A 380 -9.21 9.28 -0.32
CA ILE A 380 -9.34 10.42 -1.20
C ILE A 380 -9.87 9.98 -2.57
N ASP A 381 -10.39 10.94 -3.32
CA ASP A 381 -10.85 10.75 -4.69
C ASP A 381 -9.72 10.21 -5.58
N SER A 382 -9.97 9.11 -6.30
CA SER A 382 -8.97 8.46 -7.17
C SER A 382 -8.58 9.30 -8.38
N ASP A 383 -9.45 10.24 -8.79
CA ASP A 383 -9.29 10.98 -10.05
C ASP A 383 -8.50 12.28 -9.87
N VAL A 384 -7.93 12.50 -8.68
CA VAL A 384 -7.39 13.78 -8.26
C VAL A 384 -6.01 13.63 -7.63
N GLY A 385 -5.11 14.57 -7.96
CA GLY A 385 -3.81 14.71 -7.30
C GLY A 385 -3.88 15.40 -5.95
N PHE A 386 -2.99 15.01 -5.04
CA PHE A 386 -2.92 15.54 -3.69
C PHE A 386 -1.52 15.97 -3.33
N TYR A 387 -1.43 17.06 -2.58
CA TYR A 387 -0.17 17.52 -2.05
C TYR A 387 -0.23 17.84 -0.57
N LEU A 388 0.94 17.84 0.05
CA LEU A 388 1.18 18.37 1.37
C LEU A 388 2.07 19.60 1.26
N THR A 389 1.64 20.71 1.87
CA THR A 389 2.44 21.93 2.05
C THR A 389 2.58 22.22 3.55
N PRO A 390 3.74 21.99 4.16
CA PRO A 390 3.95 22.17 5.60
C PRO A 390 4.05 23.63 6.08
N GLY A 391 3.90 24.62 5.18
CA GLY A 391 4.02 26.06 5.49
C GLY A 391 5.46 26.58 5.50
N THR A 392 6.43 25.75 5.89
CA THR A 392 7.88 25.99 5.75
C THR A 392 8.58 24.71 5.31
N ALA A 393 9.68 24.81 4.57
CA ALA A 393 10.48 23.65 4.20
C ALA A 393 10.82 22.79 5.43
N GLN A 394 10.56 21.49 5.35
CA GLN A 394 10.86 20.55 6.43
C GLN A 394 11.00 19.13 5.88
N ALA A 395 11.44 18.21 6.74
CA ALA A 395 11.48 16.80 6.41
C ALA A 395 10.08 16.27 6.12
N MET A 396 9.93 15.58 5.00
CA MET A 396 8.69 14.93 4.61
C MET A 396 8.98 13.53 4.10
N SER A 397 8.06 12.63 4.35
CA SER A 397 8.08 11.27 3.84
C SER A 397 6.64 10.84 3.64
N MET A 398 6.25 10.52 2.42
CA MET A 398 4.86 10.25 2.07
C MET A 398 4.77 9.10 1.08
N SER A 399 3.70 8.32 1.14
CA SER A 399 3.32 7.37 0.12
C SER A 399 1.89 7.59 -0.34
N MET A 400 1.62 7.27 -1.60
CA MET A 400 0.33 7.41 -2.25
C MET A 400 0.02 6.18 -3.09
N GLU A 401 -1.16 5.62 -2.92
CA GLU A 401 -1.65 4.44 -3.63
C GLU A 401 -2.85 4.80 -4.51
N TYR A 402 -2.64 4.78 -5.82
CA TYR A 402 -3.66 4.82 -6.87
C TYR A 402 -3.90 3.41 -7.43
N GLU A 403 -4.85 3.27 -8.36
CA GLU A 403 -5.27 1.98 -8.90
C GLU A 403 -4.12 1.12 -9.41
N HIS A 404 -3.14 1.70 -10.12
CA HIS A 404 -2.01 0.96 -10.70
C HIS A 404 -0.65 1.36 -10.13
N TYR A 405 -0.61 2.29 -9.18
CA TYR A 405 0.61 2.94 -8.75
C TYR A 405 0.69 3.01 -7.24
N LEU A 406 1.81 2.54 -6.68
CA LEU A 406 2.21 2.86 -5.33
C LEU A 406 3.46 3.75 -5.42
N MET A 407 3.28 5.01 -5.09
CA MET A 407 4.31 6.04 -5.15
C MET A 407 4.76 6.40 -3.75
N SER A 408 6.04 6.72 -3.56
CA SER A 408 6.52 7.30 -2.32
C SER A 408 7.64 8.30 -2.56
N ALA A 409 7.75 9.28 -1.67
CA ALA A 409 8.79 10.29 -1.69
C ALA A 409 9.25 10.58 -0.26
N LYS A 410 10.56 10.72 -0.09
CA LYS A 410 11.21 11.17 1.13
C LYS A 410 12.16 12.30 0.79
N ALA A 411 12.14 13.37 1.58
CA ALA A 411 13.05 14.48 1.45
C ALA A 411 13.41 15.02 2.84
N ASP A 412 14.69 15.31 3.07
CA ASP A 412 15.17 15.91 4.32
C ASP A 412 14.59 17.32 4.51
N GLN A 413 14.42 18.08 3.43
CA GLN A 413 13.75 19.37 3.38
C GLN A 413 12.99 19.50 2.08
N SER A 414 11.69 19.81 2.13
CA SER A 414 10.90 20.20 0.97
C SER A 414 9.72 21.09 1.39
N GLU A 415 9.29 21.96 0.48
CA GLU A 415 8.15 22.88 0.71
C GLU A 415 6.82 22.31 0.22
N LYS A 416 6.85 21.27 -0.63
CA LYS A 416 5.66 20.62 -1.16
C LYS A 416 5.99 19.21 -1.62
N MET A 417 5.14 18.24 -1.31
CA MET A 417 5.11 16.93 -1.98
C MET A 417 3.77 16.74 -2.65
N LEU A 418 3.74 16.47 -3.96
CA LEU A 418 2.55 16.19 -4.77
C LEU A 418 2.61 14.78 -5.34
N PHE A 419 1.47 14.12 -5.37
CA PHE A 419 1.24 12.85 -6.05
C PHE A 419 -0.01 12.95 -6.93
N THR A 420 0.00 12.34 -8.11
CA THR A 420 -1.14 12.40 -9.04
C THR A 420 -1.55 11.03 -9.59
N PRO A 421 -2.80 10.88 -10.07
CA PRO A 421 -3.28 9.61 -10.63
C PRO A 421 -2.57 9.18 -11.92
N ASP A 422 -1.93 10.10 -12.63
CA ASP A 422 -1.13 9.85 -13.84
C ASP A 422 0.33 9.51 -13.54
N ALA A 423 0.62 9.03 -12.32
CA ALA A 423 1.93 8.58 -11.87
C ALA A 423 2.99 9.69 -11.89
N GLU A 424 2.65 10.84 -11.31
CA GLU A 424 3.59 11.93 -11.00
C GLU A 424 3.92 11.98 -9.51
N ILE A 425 5.18 12.23 -9.22
CA ILE A 425 5.68 12.67 -7.91
C ILE A 425 6.39 14.00 -8.11
N GLU A 426 6.06 15.04 -7.35
CA GLU A 426 6.77 16.33 -7.36
C GLU A 426 7.17 16.70 -5.93
N CYS A 427 8.45 17.06 -5.74
CA CYS A 427 8.98 17.62 -4.49
C CYS A 427 9.54 19.02 -4.78
N LYS A 428 9.00 20.06 -4.14
CA LYS A 428 9.46 21.45 -4.37
C LYS A 428 10.56 21.88 -3.42
N ASN A 429 11.50 22.65 -3.97
CA ASN A 429 12.59 23.30 -3.24
C ASN A 429 13.32 22.31 -2.30
N THR A 430 13.61 21.13 -2.84
CA THR A 430 14.22 20.03 -2.09
C THR A 430 15.70 20.27 -1.83
N SER A 431 16.09 20.22 -0.57
CA SER A 431 17.49 20.26 -0.12
C SER A 431 17.78 19.12 0.86
N GLY A 432 19.06 18.77 1.01
CA GLY A 432 19.46 17.54 1.70
C GLY A 432 19.16 16.29 0.87
N ALA A 433 19.08 15.13 1.51
CA ALA A 433 18.81 13.86 0.85
C ALA A 433 17.36 13.78 0.36
N TYR A 434 17.17 13.10 -0.77
CA TYR A 434 15.85 12.73 -1.26
C TYR A 434 15.84 11.31 -1.83
N GLU A 435 14.67 10.70 -1.81
CA GLU A 435 14.35 9.44 -2.48
C GLU A 435 12.92 9.53 -3.04
N MET A 436 12.72 9.10 -4.29
CA MET A 436 11.40 8.94 -4.90
C MET A 436 11.30 7.52 -5.45
N GLU A 437 10.19 6.83 -5.17
CA GLU A 437 9.95 5.45 -5.56
C GLU A 437 8.58 5.33 -6.22
N MET A 438 8.51 4.52 -7.28
CA MET A 438 7.27 4.18 -7.95
C MET A 438 7.22 2.68 -8.20
N VAL A 439 6.19 2.03 -7.67
CA VAL A 439 5.80 0.66 -8.00
C VAL A 439 4.64 0.73 -8.98
N ILE A 440 4.75 0.01 -10.09
CA ILE A 440 3.83 0.09 -11.23
C ILE A 440 3.30 -1.31 -11.52
N ASP A 441 1.97 -1.44 -11.51
CA ASP A 441 1.30 -2.68 -11.90
C ASP A 441 1.58 -3.02 -13.38
N ARG A 442 1.60 -4.32 -13.69
CA ARG A 442 1.91 -4.84 -15.02
C ARG A 442 1.04 -4.23 -16.13
N GLU A 443 -0.21 -3.92 -15.85
CA GLU A 443 -1.16 -3.34 -16.78
C GLU A 443 -0.79 -1.91 -17.23
N ALA A 444 0.00 -1.19 -16.42
CA ALA A 444 0.37 0.21 -16.66
C ALA A 444 1.81 0.41 -17.14
N ARG A 445 2.59 -0.67 -17.34
CA ARG A 445 3.99 -0.61 -17.77
C ARG A 445 4.27 -1.45 -19.02
N ALA A 446 5.24 -1.00 -19.80
CA ALA A 446 5.78 -1.68 -20.97
C ALA A 446 7.19 -2.23 -20.75
N VAL A 447 7.70 -2.13 -19.52
CA VAL A 447 9.03 -2.58 -19.06
C VAL A 447 8.90 -3.70 -18.04
N ASP A 448 9.93 -4.54 -17.89
CA ASP A 448 9.94 -5.68 -16.97
C ASP A 448 10.13 -5.26 -15.51
N TRP A 449 10.63 -4.05 -15.25
CA TRP A 449 10.76 -3.50 -13.90
C TRP A 449 9.42 -3.08 -13.30
N HIS A 450 9.11 -3.61 -12.13
CA HIS A 450 7.87 -3.30 -11.39
C HIS A 450 8.07 -2.17 -10.38
N LYS A 451 9.32 -1.87 -10.02
CA LYS A 451 9.68 -0.83 -9.05
C LYS A 451 10.89 -0.05 -9.53
N ILE A 452 10.82 1.27 -9.44
CA ILE A 452 11.91 2.18 -9.78
C ILE A 452 12.09 3.15 -8.63
N THR A 453 13.32 3.29 -8.14
CA THR A 453 13.71 4.21 -7.08
C THR A 453 14.82 5.12 -7.59
N VAL A 454 14.67 6.42 -7.36
CA VAL A 454 15.71 7.44 -7.62
C VAL A 454 16.06 8.13 -6.31
N SER A 455 17.35 8.32 -6.07
CA SER A 455 17.84 8.99 -4.86
C SER A 455 19.03 9.89 -5.15
N GLY A 456 19.11 11.00 -4.43
CA GLY A 456 20.19 11.96 -4.58
C GLY A 456 20.16 13.00 -3.47
N ARG A 457 20.85 14.12 -3.69
CA ARG A 457 20.88 15.26 -2.75
C ARG A 457 20.65 16.57 -3.48
N ASN A 458 20.03 17.53 -2.80
CA ASN A 458 19.92 18.93 -3.27
C ASN A 458 19.34 19.08 -4.69
N GLY A 459 18.29 18.32 -5.01
CA GLY A 459 17.70 18.28 -6.35
C GLY A 459 16.83 19.49 -6.73
N GLY A 460 16.54 20.39 -5.79
CA GLY A 460 15.70 21.56 -6.02
C GLY A 460 14.26 21.18 -6.33
N ASN A 461 13.71 21.65 -7.45
CA ASN A 461 12.38 21.29 -7.92
C ASN A 461 12.37 19.93 -8.63
N LEU A 462 12.22 18.87 -7.85
CA LEU A 462 12.22 17.50 -8.34
C LEU A 462 10.84 17.09 -8.86
N LYS A 463 10.84 16.37 -9.98
CA LYS A 463 9.66 15.68 -10.51
C LYS A 463 10.05 14.34 -11.12
N MET A 464 9.33 13.29 -10.75
CA MET A 464 9.44 11.93 -11.30
C MET A 464 8.09 11.57 -11.93
N GLN A 465 8.10 11.22 -13.21
CA GLN A 465 6.88 11.00 -14.00
C GLN A 465 6.99 9.72 -14.83
N LEU A 466 5.95 8.89 -14.81
CA LEU A 466 5.83 7.77 -15.75
C LEU A 466 5.70 8.28 -17.18
N GLU A 467 6.57 7.81 -18.08
CA GLU A 467 6.51 8.15 -19.50
C GLU A 467 5.23 7.60 -20.14
N GLN A 468 4.67 8.32 -21.10
CA GLN A 468 3.49 7.88 -21.84
C GLN A 468 3.71 6.48 -22.45
N GLY A 469 2.77 5.57 -22.17
CA GLY A 469 2.87 4.18 -22.60
C GLY A 469 3.77 3.30 -21.73
N GLY A 470 4.25 3.80 -20.59
CA GLY A 470 4.89 3.01 -19.55
C GLY A 470 6.29 2.48 -19.91
N LYS A 471 7.01 3.16 -20.80
CA LYS A 471 8.31 2.71 -21.36
C LYS A 471 9.53 3.16 -20.56
N GLY A 472 9.33 3.95 -19.50
CA GLY A 472 10.40 4.56 -18.73
C GLY A 472 9.85 5.63 -17.79
N ILE A 473 10.76 6.35 -17.15
CA ILE A 473 10.49 7.45 -16.23
C ILE A 473 11.21 8.69 -16.74
N ILE A 474 10.55 9.85 -16.65
CA ILE A 474 11.20 11.15 -16.78
C ILE A 474 11.48 11.69 -15.38
N LEU A 475 12.74 12.02 -15.12
CA LEU A 475 13.19 12.66 -13.89
C LEU A 475 13.71 14.06 -14.23
N SER A 476 13.12 15.09 -13.63
CA SER A 476 13.58 16.49 -13.77
C SER A 476 13.91 17.11 -12.42
N GLY A 477 14.84 18.05 -12.41
CA GLY A 477 15.32 18.75 -11.22
C GLY A 477 16.09 20.02 -11.57
N ASP A 478 16.34 20.88 -10.58
CA ASP A 478 17.19 22.06 -10.79
C ASP A 478 18.68 21.70 -10.78
N ASN A 479 19.03 20.57 -10.14
CA ASN A 479 20.40 20.10 -9.98
C ASN A 479 20.40 18.56 -9.83
N LEU A 480 20.24 17.83 -10.93
CA LEU A 480 20.30 16.37 -10.92
C LEU A 480 21.76 15.92 -11.05
N LYS A 481 22.48 15.97 -9.93
CA LYS A 481 23.88 15.54 -9.83
C LYS A 481 24.00 14.36 -8.89
N ASN A 482 24.89 13.41 -9.20
CA ASN A 482 25.16 12.21 -8.39
C ASN A 482 23.88 11.41 -8.06
N VAL A 483 22.99 11.26 -9.04
CA VAL A 483 21.70 10.59 -8.83
C VAL A 483 21.86 9.09 -9.05
N ALA A 484 21.46 8.32 -8.04
CA ALA A 484 21.40 6.86 -8.11
C ALA A 484 19.99 6.40 -8.51
N VAL A 485 19.94 5.43 -9.40
CA VAL A 485 18.73 4.77 -9.90
C VAL A 485 18.81 3.29 -9.58
N ARG A 486 17.74 2.76 -9.00
CA ARG A 486 17.51 1.32 -8.80
C ARG A 486 16.23 0.94 -9.51
N ALA A 487 16.26 -0.15 -10.26
CA ALA A 487 15.07 -0.70 -10.90
C ALA A 487 14.99 -2.21 -10.61
N ASN A 488 13.85 -2.67 -10.14
CA ASN A 488 13.67 -4.05 -9.68
C ASN A 488 12.68 -4.80 -10.57
N THR A 489 13.09 -6.00 -10.97
CA THR A 489 12.15 -7.10 -11.26
C THR A 489 11.95 -7.91 -9.96
N TYR A 490 11.23 -9.02 -10.00
CA TYR A 490 11.12 -9.90 -8.84
C TYR A 490 12.42 -10.67 -8.54
N ASP A 491 13.22 -10.92 -9.56
CA ASP A 491 14.40 -11.79 -9.49
C ASP A 491 15.71 -11.02 -9.60
N ASN A 492 15.67 -9.77 -10.05
CA ASN A 492 16.84 -8.96 -10.34
C ASN A 492 16.67 -7.51 -9.85
N GLU A 493 17.81 -6.89 -9.54
CA GLU A 493 17.94 -5.46 -9.30
C GLU A 493 18.99 -4.89 -10.26
N ALA A 494 18.57 -3.92 -11.07
CA ALA A 494 19.43 -3.14 -11.94
C ALA A 494 19.77 -1.81 -11.25
N LYS A 495 21.04 -1.41 -11.27
CA LYS A 495 21.54 -0.17 -10.67
C LYS A 495 22.26 0.68 -11.69
N ARG A 496 22.10 2.00 -11.62
CA ARG A 496 22.89 2.96 -12.40
C ARG A 496 22.97 4.30 -11.69
N THR A 497 24.12 4.94 -11.78
CA THR A 497 24.34 6.30 -11.26
C THR A 497 24.83 7.19 -12.38
N PHE A 498 24.37 8.44 -12.39
CA PHE A 498 24.95 9.49 -13.24
C PHE A 498 25.44 10.66 -12.38
N THR A 499 26.54 11.27 -12.80
CA THR A 499 27.34 12.18 -11.95
C THR A 499 27.35 13.61 -12.44
N ALA A 500 27.18 13.83 -13.75
CA ALA A 500 27.02 15.16 -14.31
C ALA A 500 25.63 15.73 -13.95
N ASP A 501 25.56 17.05 -13.88
CA ASP A 501 24.31 17.76 -13.59
C ASP A 501 23.46 17.89 -14.86
N TYR A 502 22.20 17.49 -14.77
CA TYR A 502 21.20 17.58 -15.84
C TYR A 502 19.91 18.21 -15.30
N GLY A 503 19.22 19.01 -16.13
CA GLY A 503 17.90 19.53 -15.76
C GLY A 503 16.79 18.48 -15.89
N SER A 504 16.97 17.51 -16.80
CA SER A 504 16.04 16.41 -17.00
C SER A 504 16.72 15.22 -17.66
N VAL A 505 16.31 14.01 -17.28
CA VAL A 505 16.77 12.74 -17.85
C VAL A 505 15.61 11.76 -18.04
N ARG A 506 15.72 10.90 -19.05
CA ARG A 506 14.87 9.74 -19.27
C ARG A 506 15.58 8.50 -18.77
N ILE A 507 14.95 7.80 -17.84
CA ILE A 507 15.37 6.51 -17.30
C ILE A 507 14.54 5.42 -17.99
N TYR A 508 15.17 4.43 -18.60
CA TYR A 508 14.47 3.44 -19.41
C TYR A 508 15.15 2.08 -19.38
N GLU A 509 14.40 1.04 -19.73
CA GLU A 509 14.92 -0.33 -19.76
C GLU A 509 15.71 -0.62 -21.04
N ILE A 510 16.96 -1.07 -20.88
CA ILE A 510 17.73 -1.72 -21.95
C ILE A 510 17.43 -3.22 -21.93
N ASP A 511 17.51 -3.82 -20.73
CA ASP A 511 17.09 -5.19 -20.41
C ASP A 511 16.80 -5.32 -18.90
N GLU A 512 16.35 -6.50 -18.47
CA GLU A 512 15.97 -6.80 -17.07
C GLU A 512 17.04 -6.46 -16.01
N LYS A 513 18.32 -6.31 -16.41
CA LYS A 513 19.47 -6.08 -15.52
C LYS A 513 20.19 -4.76 -15.78
N THR A 514 19.80 -4.02 -16.81
CA THR A 514 20.55 -2.86 -17.29
C THR A 514 19.64 -1.64 -17.42
N VAL A 515 19.92 -0.64 -16.59
CA VAL A 515 19.25 0.66 -16.67
C VAL A 515 19.86 1.49 -17.79
N GLY A 516 19.03 2.09 -18.65
CA GLY A 516 19.30 3.13 -19.64
C GLY A 516 19.07 4.54 -19.08
N ILE A 517 19.92 5.53 -19.40
CA ILE A 517 19.72 6.94 -19.02
C ILE A 517 20.13 7.84 -20.18
N ALA A 518 19.21 8.68 -20.64
CA ALA A 518 19.45 9.66 -21.70
C ALA A 518 19.00 11.06 -21.29
N ALA A 519 19.64 12.09 -21.85
CA ALA A 519 19.30 13.50 -21.65
C ALA A 519 18.73 14.12 -22.92
N ASP A 520 17.84 15.09 -22.74
CA ASP A 520 17.39 16.02 -23.77
C ASP A 520 18.33 17.24 -23.75
N THR A 521 19.30 17.26 -24.67
CA THR A 521 20.33 18.32 -24.68
C THR A 521 19.98 19.52 -25.55
N ASP A 522 19.01 19.38 -26.45
CA ASP A 522 18.62 20.44 -27.37
C ASP A 522 17.25 21.07 -27.05
N GLY A 523 16.53 20.49 -26.08
CA GLY A 523 15.27 20.98 -25.53
C GLY A 523 14.07 20.71 -26.43
N ASP A 524 14.14 19.73 -27.33
CA ASP A 524 13.05 19.39 -28.25
C ASP A 524 12.02 18.42 -27.64
N GLY A 525 12.30 17.90 -26.44
CA GLY A 525 11.47 16.94 -25.71
C GLY A 525 11.79 15.47 -25.99
N VAL A 526 12.82 15.19 -26.79
CA VAL A 526 13.35 13.86 -27.07
C VAL A 526 14.64 13.66 -26.25
N TYR A 527 14.84 12.45 -25.75
CA TYR A 527 15.99 12.10 -24.91
C TYR A 527 16.91 11.13 -25.66
N GLU A 528 17.70 11.66 -26.58
CA GLU A 528 18.58 10.89 -27.49
C GLU A 528 20.06 10.90 -27.09
N THR A 529 20.47 11.74 -26.13
CA THR A 529 21.86 11.77 -25.67
C THR A 529 22.07 10.80 -24.52
N GLU A 530 22.61 9.62 -24.83
CA GLU A 530 22.99 8.62 -23.82
C GLU A 530 24.03 9.16 -22.82
N ILE A 531 23.70 9.07 -21.53
CA ILE A 531 24.59 9.50 -20.43
C ILE A 531 25.46 8.31 -20.05
N PRO A 532 26.79 8.32 -20.17
CA PRO A 532 27.61 7.14 -19.85
C PRO A 532 27.45 6.69 -18.39
N ALA A 533 27.57 5.38 -18.15
CA ALA A 533 27.57 4.83 -16.80
C ALA A 533 28.84 5.24 -16.03
N ASP A 534 28.69 5.53 -14.74
CA ASP A 534 29.83 5.72 -13.83
C ASP A 534 30.41 4.35 -13.47
N THR A 535 31.54 3.98 -14.10
CA THR A 535 32.20 2.68 -13.91
C THR A 535 33.15 2.69 -12.70
N GLU A 536 33.57 1.51 -12.24
CA GLU A 536 34.61 1.40 -11.20
C GLU A 536 35.85 2.24 -11.53
N ARG A 537 36.32 2.99 -10.54
CA ARG A 537 37.47 3.90 -10.63
C ARG A 537 38.66 3.31 -9.90
N GLN A 538 39.88 3.65 -10.33
CA GLN A 538 41.08 3.24 -9.60
C GLN A 538 41.15 3.96 -8.24
N LYS A 539 41.78 3.32 -7.25
CA LYS A 539 41.99 3.90 -5.93
C LYS A 539 42.74 5.24 -6.05
N GLY A 540 42.17 6.30 -5.48
CA GLY A 540 42.64 7.68 -5.52
C GLY A 540 42.17 8.54 -6.70
N ASP A 541 41.45 7.96 -7.68
CA ASP A 541 40.88 8.65 -8.85
C ASP A 541 39.42 9.01 -8.57
N ALA A 542 39.26 10.04 -7.76
CA ALA A 542 37.97 10.48 -7.25
C ALA A 542 37.16 11.25 -8.29
N ASP A 543 37.79 11.82 -9.34
CA ASP A 543 37.08 12.53 -10.42
C ASP A 543 36.76 11.64 -11.64
N GLY A 544 37.38 10.46 -11.74
CA GLY A 544 37.09 9.45 -12.76
C GLY A 544 37.76 9.74 -14.11
N ASP A 545 38.78 10.61 -14.17
CA ASP A 545 39.48 10.94 -15.41
C ASP A 545 40.53 9.89 -15.84
N GLY A 546 40.72 8.84 -15.03
CA GLY A 546 41.67 7.76 -15.26
C GLY A 546 43.06 8.05 -14.69
N LYS A 547 43.26 9.13 -13.92
CA LYS A 547 44.54 9.50 -13.31
C LYS A 547 44.36 9.99 -11.88
N VAL A 548 45.29 9.60 -11.01
CA VAL A 548 45.37 10.15 -9.65
C VAL A 548 46.15 11.46 -9.66
N THR A 549 45.46 12.58 -9.44
CA THR A 549 46.01 13.94 -9.50
C THR A 549 45.67 14.78 -8.27
N ASN A 550 46.13 16.03 -8.24
CA ASN A 550 45.71 16.98 -7.21
C ASN A 550 44.23 17.39 -7.30
N LYS A 551 43.57 17.17 -8.45
CA LYS A 551 42.13 17.45 -8.60
C LYS A 551 41.30 16.46 -7.82
N ASP A 552 41.70 15.20 -7.78
CA ASP A 552 41.07 14.16 -6.96
C ASP A 552 41.13 14.52 -5.48
N ALA A 553 42.33 14.84 -4.99
CA ALA A 553 42.52 15.30 -3.61
C ALA A 553 41.66 16.53 -3.29
N GLN A 554 41.56 17.48 -4.22
CA GLN A 554 40.72 18.67 -4.06
C GLN A 554 39.23 18.30 -4.02
N MET A 555 38.76 17.43 -4.92
CA MET A 555 37.37 16.97 -4.97
C MET A 555 36.99 16.25 -3.67
N VAL A 556 37.85 15.37 -3.16
CA VAL A 556 37.65 14.67 -1.88
C VAL A 556 37.59 15.67 -0.71
N LEU A 557 38.51 16.64 -0.68
CA LEU A 557 38.51 17.65 0.38
C LEU A 557 37.27 18.55 0.33
N VAL A 558 36.81 18.93 -0.86
CA VAL A 558 35.57 19.72 -1.05
C VAL A 558 34.37 18.90 -0.59
N ALA A 559 34.23 17.65 -1.04
CA ALA A 559 33.14 16.77 -0.63
C ALA A 559 33.10 16.54 0.89
N TYR A 560 34.26 16.35 1.52
CA TYR A 560 34.37 16.29 2.98
C TYR A 560 33.97 17.62 3.63
N THR A 561 34.43 18.76 3.10
CA THR A 561 34.11 20.08 3.68
C THR A 561 32.62 20.37 3.60
N ASP A 562 31.98 20.05 2.48
CA ASP A 562 30.53 20.16 2.30
C ASP A 562 29.76 19.22 3.23
N SER A 563 30.33 18.04 3.52
CA SER A 563 29.76 17.09 4.48
C SER A 563 29.71 17.63 5.92
N LEU A 564 30.59 18.55 6.32
CA LEU A 564 30.68 19.03 7.72
C LEU A 564 29.37 19.66 8.22
N GLY A 565 28.57 20.23 7.31
CA GLY A 565 27.25 20.78 7.64
C GLY A 565 26.13 19.73 7.70
N SER A 566 26.25 18.64 6.94
CA SER A 566 25.17 17.65 6.76
C SER A 566 25.44 16.27 7.37
N GLY A 567 26.68 16.02 7.79
CA GLY A 567 27.15 14.72 8.29
C GLY A 567 27.31 13.63 7.21
N VAL A 568 27.09 13.96 5.93
CA VAL A 568 27.09 12.99 4.82
C VAL A 568 27.94 13.51 3.66
N VAL A 569 28.85 12.68 3.16
CA VAL A 569 29.68 12.97 1.99
C VAL A 569 28.86 12.69 0.72
N ASP A 570 28.74 13.69 -0.15
CA ASP A 570 27.98 13.61 -1.40
C ASP A 570 28.90 13.22 -2.58
N LEU A 571 29.19 11.92 -2.67
CA LEU A 571 29.94 11.33 -3.77
C LEU A 571 29.19 10.13 -4.36
N PRO A 572 29.23 9.94 -5.69
CA PRO A 572 28.83 8.69 -6.33
C PRO A 572 29.58 7.49 -5.75
N GLU A 573 28.99 6.31 -5.74
CA GLU A 573 29.59 5.10 -5.16
C GLU A 573 31.00 4.81 -5.69
N ALA A 574 31.21 4.89 -7.02
CA ALA A 574 32.52 4.68 -7.62
C ALA A 574 33.56 5.74 -7.18
N ALA A 575 33.12 7.00 -7.05
CA ALA A 575 33.96 8.10 -6.56
C ALA A 575 34.28 7.94 -5.07
N PHE A 576 33.29 7.54 -4.27
CA PHE A 576 33.44 7.28 -2.83
C PHE A 576 34.44 6.15 -2.59
N ASN A 577 34.29 5.02 -3.29
CA ASN A 577 35.20 3.88 -3.18
C ASN A 577 36.62 4.20 -3.65
N ALA A 578 36.78 5.06 -4.66
CA ALA A 578 38.09 5.55 -5.06
C ALA A 578 38.67 6.56 -4.07
N ALA A 579 37.83 7.36 -3.43
CA ALA A 579 38.22 8.38 -2.46
C ALA A 579 38.60 7.79 -1.09
N ASP A 580 37.92 6.74 -0.62
CA ASP A 580 38.22 6.02 0.64
C ASP A 580 39.52 5.22 0.46
N VAL A 581 40.66 5.91 0.58
CA VAL A 581 41.96 5.33 0.28
C VAL A 581 42.54 4.60 1.48
N ASP A 582 42.14 4.91 2.70
CA ASP A 582 42.58 4.16 3.89
C ASP A 582 41.69 2.95 4.22
N GLY A 583 40.49 2.86 3.61
CA GLY A 583 39.57 1.73 3.72
C GLY A 583 38.81 1.72 5.04
N ASP A 584 38.68 2.86 5.72
CA ASP A 584 37.97 2.96 7.00
C ASP A 584 36.44 3.05 6.83
N GLY A 585 35.95 3.06 5.59
CA GLY A 585 34.54 3.16 5.22
C GLY A 585 34.00 4.59 5.26
N LYS A 586 34.87 5.60 5.34
CA LYS A 586 34.54 7.02 5.35
C LYS A 586 35.45 7.75 4.39
N VAL A 587 35.01 8.93 3.99
CA VAL A 587 35.80 9.84 3.16
C VAL A 587 36.04 11.12 3.94
N GLY A 588 37.30 11.42 4.24
CA GLY A 588 37.71 12.52 5.09
C GLY A 588 38.88 13.34 4.56
N ALA A 589 39.33 14.30 5.35
CA ALA A 589 40.54 15.07 5.04
C ALA A 589 41.81 14.20 5.00
N GLY A 590 41.82 13.05 5.70
CA GLY A 590 42.90 12.08 5.65
C GLY A 590 43.07 11.49 4.25
N ASP A 591 41.98 11.06 3.63
CA ASP A 591 41.97 10.56 2.26
C ASP A 591 42.48 11.58 1.25
N ALA A 592 41.97 12.82 1.32
CA ALA A 592 42.43 13.90 0.47
C ALA A 592 43.94 14.13 0.61
N GLN A 593 44.47 14.04 1.84
CA GLN A 593 45.90 14.15 2.09
C GLN A 593 46.68 12.98 1.48
N TYR A 594 46.23 11.74 1.66
CA TYR A 594 46.87 10.56 1.08
C TYR A 594 46.91 10.62 -0.44
N ILE A 595 45.81 11.00 -1.09
CA ILE A 595 45.74 11.19 -2.54
C ILE A 595 46.73 12.27 -3.00
N LEU A 596 46.81 13.40 -2.29
CA LEU A 596 47.73 14.47 -2.63
C LEU A 596 49.20 14.04 -2.50
N ILE A 597 49.53 13.29 -1.44
CA ILE A 597 50.88 12.75 -1.23
C ILE A 597 51.20 11.74 -2.33
N TYR A 598 50.29 10.83 -2.64
CA TYR A 598 50.47 9.84 -3.71
C TYR A 598 50.78 10.51 -5.05
N TYR A 599 49.97 11.50 -5.44
CA TYR A 599 50.19 12.29 -6.66
C TYR A 599 51.55 13.00 -6.62
N THR A 600 51.88 13.66 -5.51
CA THR A 600 53.13 14.42 -5.36
C THR A 600 54.36 13.53 -5.47
N GLU A 601 54.39 12.39 -4.79
CA GLU A 601 55.53 11.46 -4.81
C GLU A 601 55.68 10.79 -6.18
N ASN A 602 54.59 10.23 -6.72
CA ASN A 602 54.65 9.44 -7.96
C ASN A 602 54.78 10.31 -9.22
N THR A 603 54.17 11.49 -9.25
CA THR A 603 54.08 12.31 -10.49
C THR A 603 55.01 13.51 -10.47
N ILE A 604 55.15 14.20 -9.32
CA ILE A 604 55.92 15.44 -9.23
C ILE A 604 57.37 15.19 -8.79
N ALA A 605 57.57 14.41 -7.73
CA ALA A 605 58.89 14.13 -7.17
C ALA A 605 59.62 13.00 -7.91
N GLY A 606 58.89 12.13 -8.60
CA GLY A 606 59.45 10.96 -9.29
C GLY A 606 59.95 9.88 -8.33
N ASN A 607 59.36 9.79 -7.14
CA ASN A 607 59.62 8.78 -6.13
C ASN A 607 58.42 7.82 -6.08
N PRO A 608 58.45 6.67 -6.78
CA PRO A 608 57.30 5.78 -6.82
C PRO A 608 56.91 5.31 -5.41
N LYS A 609 55.64 5.50 -5.05
CA LYS A 609 55.04 5.09 -3.77
C LYS A 609 53.78 4.30 -4.04
N THR A 610 53.66 3.14 -3.41
CA THR A 610 52.42 2.37 -3.38
C THR A 610 51.45 2.94 -2.33
N TRP A 611 50.18 2.53 -2.37
CA TRP A 611 49.23 2.93 -1.32
C TRP A 611 49.63 2.35 0.03
N GLU A 612 50.16 1.12 0.04
CA GLU A 612 50.69 0.42 1.20
C GLU A 612 51.85 1.21 1.85
N ASP A 613 52.76 1.76 1.04
CA ASP A 613 53.87 2.60 1.53
C ASP A 613 53.38 3.87 2.25
N LEU A 614 52.27 4.45 1.80
CA LEU A 614 51.71 5.70 2.35
C LEU A 614 50.84 5.46 3.58
N LEU A 615 50.10 4.35 3.59
CA LEU A 615 49.19 3.97 4.66
C LEU A 615 49.90 3.23 5.80
N GLY A 616 51.14 2.76 5.57
CA GLY A 616 51.92 2.03 6.56
C GLY A 616 51.37 0.63 6.85
N GLN A 617 50.79 0.00 5.83
CA GLN A 617 50.15 -1.33 5.88
C GLN A 617 51.04 -2.43 5.28
#